data_AF-A0A7Z0J3T6-F1
#
_entry.id   AF-A0A7Z0J3T6-F1
#
_cell.length_a   1.000
_cell.length_b   1.000
_cell.length_c   1.000
_cell.angle_alpha   90.00
_cell.angle_beta   90.00
_cell.angle_gamma   90.00
#
_symmetry.space_group_name_H-M   'P 1'
#
loop_
_entity.id
_entity.type
_entity.pdbx_description
1 polymer ?
#
loop_
_entity_poly.entity_id
_entity_poly.type
_entity_poly.pdbx_seq_one_letter_code
_entity_poly.pdbx_strand_id
1 'polypeptide(L)'
;MESPSRSQDGRRRPAMFVPSEGRRRARLHAEGMTRRDLEHSRANDLLRRLAHGVYSGTGLPQEPESDPISALLQGLTEATPRVVSFETAARFWGLVPGEVAPPFHLSSPAGGPPVQRPELVVGHRITVPDRFVVDLHGIRVTSPAWTWLDLSLRAAAGAAAGRAVERAVLLGDQAVRPPRREFGETGGPLASIDELREAVRVRGRTKGIRHVREAVALVRVGVDSPQESRLRYFMHLAALPEPLVNPVIRGPSGCPSFEPDLAIPEFRLAIQRIQRALVQRGWRPDSLTTHR
;
A
#
# COMPACT_ATOMS: atom_id res chain seq x y z
N MET A 1 -66.52 -0.96 -37.28
CA MET A 1 -65.44 0.06 -37.27
C MET A 1 -64.44 -0.36 -36.20
N GLU A 2 -63.51 -1.23 -36.58
CA GLU A 2 -62.41 -1.63 -35.69
C GLU A 2 -61.34 -0.54 -35.71
N SER A 3 -60.98 -0.06 -34.52
CA SER A 3 -59.88 0.88 -34.31
C SER A 3 -58.54 0.18 -34.57
N PRO A 4 -57.59 0.79 -35.29
CA PRO A 4 -56.30 0.17 -35.52
C PRO A 4 -55.48 0.14 -34.23
N SER A 5 -54.96 -1.04 -33.89
CA SER A 5 -54.04 -1.28 -32.80
C SER A 5 -52.84 -0.33 -32.90
N ARG A 6 -52.60 0.46 -31.85
CA ARG A 6 -51.34 1.19 -31.69
C ARG A 6 -50.21 0.17 -31.64
N SER A 7 -49.34 0.21 -32.66
CA SER A 7 -48.07 -0.51 -32.69
C SER A 7 -47.24 -0.12 -31.47
N GLN A 8 -47.20 -1.01 -30.47
CA GLN A 8 -46.21 -0.91 -29.42
C GLN A 8 -44.84 -1.33 -29.96
N ASP A 9 -43.88 -0.49 -29.62
CA ASP A 9 -42.48 -0.79 -29.35
C ASP A 9 -41.48 -0.54 -30.48
N GLY A 10 -41.31 0.74 -30.77
CA GLY A 10 -40.12 1.26 -31.42
C GLY A 10 -38.89 1.06 -30.54
N ARG A 11 -38.20 -0.07 -30.75
CA ARG A 11 -36.79 -0.31 -30.42
C ARG A 11 -36.40 0.08 -28.99
N ARG A 12 -36.79 -0.72 -27.99
CA ARG A 12 -35.99 -0.80 -26.75
C ARG A 12 -34.56 -1.14 -27.15
N ARG A 13 -33.65 -0.17 -27.05
CA ARG A 13 -32.21 -0.44 -27.20
C ARG A 13 -31.86 -1.52 -26.18
N PRO A 14 -31.08 -2.55 -26.56
CA PRO A 14 -30.65 -3.57 -25.61
C PRO A 14 -29.97 -2.89 -24.41
N ALA A 15 -30.17 -3.44 -23.21
CA ALA A 15 -29.52 -2.95 -22.01
C ALA A 15 -28.00 -2.92 -22.27
N MET A 16 -27.45 -1.71 -22.30
CA MET A 16 -26.05 -1.51 -22.62
C MET A 16 -25.23 -1.97 -21.41
N PHE A 17 -24.43 -3.02 -21.60
CA PHE A 17 -23.56 -3.52 -20.54
C PHE A 17 -22.58 -2.41 -20.12
N VAL A 18 -22.51 -2.15 -18.83
CA VAL A 18 -21.54 -1.26 -18.24
C VAL A 18 -20.61 -2.10 -17.34
N PRO A 19 -19.30 -2.12 -17.61
CA PRO A 19 -18.35 -2.81 -16.76
C PRO A 19 -18.43 -2.32 -15.31
N SER A 20 -18.33 -3.23 -14.33
CA SER A 20 -18.25 -2.89 -12.91
C SER A 20 -16.97 -2.12 -12.57
N GLU A 21 -15.91 -2.31 -13.37
CA GLU A 21 -14.67 -1.53 -13.28
C GLU A 21 -14.91 -0.05 -13.56
N GLY A 22 -14.11 0.80 -12.90
CA GLY A 22 -14.20 2.23 -13.15
C GLY A 22 -13.61 2.64 -14.49
N ARG A 23 -14.38 3.44 -15.21
CA ARG A 23 -14.06 3.94 -16.55
C ARG A 23 -14.17 5.46 -16.60
N ARG A 24 -13.27 6.08 -17.36
CA ARG A 24 -13.41 7.51 -17.70
C ARG A 24 -14.48 7.70 -18.75
N ARG A 25 -15.19 8.82 -18.68
CA ARG A 25 -16.17 9.25 -19.71
C ARG A 25 -15.60 9.18 -21.13
N ALA A 26 -14.35 9.59 -21.31
CA ALA A 26 -13.69 9.56 -22.61
C ALA A 26 -13.54 8.13 -23.15
N ARG A 27 -13.28 7.15 -22.28
CA ARG A 27 -13.20 5.74 -22.65
C ARG A 27 -14.58 5.21 -23.03
N LEU A 28 -15.60 5.46 -22.20
CA LEU A 28 -16.98 5.04 -22.49
C LEU A 28 -17.47 5.62 -23.83
N HIS A 29 -17.12 6.87 -24.15
CA HIS A 29 -17.40 7.45 -25.46
C HIS A 29 -16.65 6.76 -26.60
N ALA A 30 -15.38 6.40 -26.41
CA ALA A 30 -14.61 5.64 -27.40
C ALA A 30 -15.17 4.22 -27.60
N GLU A 31 -15.82 3.65 -26.58
CA GLU A 31 -16.54 2.37 -26.63
C GLU A 31 -17.97 2.51 -27.19
N GLY A 32 -18.37 3.70 -27.64
CA GLY A 32 -19.62 3.93 -28.35
C GLY A 32 -20.79 4.41 -27.46
N MET A 33 -20.59 4.59 -26.14
CA MET A 33 -21.64 5.14 -25.28
C MET A 33 -21.82 6.64 -25.55
N THR A 34 -23.00 7.08 -25.97
CA THR A 34 -23.29 8.51 -26.12
C THR A 34 -23.59 9.16 -24.78
N ARG A 35 -23.61 10.50 -24.73
CA ARG A 35 -24.05 11.22 -23.52
C ARG A 35 -25.46 10.82 -23.08
N ARG A 36 -26.37 10.61 -24.03
CA ARG A 36 -27.74 10.16 -23.75
C ARG A 36 -27.76 8.74 -23.18
N ASP A 37 -26.88 7.86 -23.65
CA ASP A 37 -26.76 6.50 -23.10
C ASP A 37 -26.24 6.54 -21.66
N LEU A 38 -25.25 7.38 -21.34
CA LEU A 38 -24.77 7.56 -19.97
C LEU A 38 -25.86 8.13 -19.05
N GLU A 39 -26.64 9.11 -19.51
CA GLU A 39 -27.76 9.68 -18.76
C GLU A 39 -28.87 8.63 -18.53
N HIS A 40 -29.20 7.85 -19.56
CA HIS A 40 -30.18 6.78 -19.49
C HIS A 40 -29.75 5.65 -18.54
N SER A 41 -28.52 5.16 -18.64
CA SER A 41 -28.01 4.11 -17.75
C SER A 41 -27.97 4.55 -16.29
N ARG A 42 -27.69 5.84 -16.02
CA ARG A 42 -27.76 6.39 -14.65
C ARG A 42 -29.19 6.49 -14.13
N ALA A 43 -30.15 6.86 -14.97
CA ALA A 43 -31.55 6.97 -14.59
C ALA A 43 -32.20 5.61 -14.29
N ASN A 44 -31.58 4.51 -14.76
CA ASN A 44 -32.03 3.14 -14.55
C ASN A 44 -31.11 2.35 -13.62
N ASP A 45 -30.27 3.03 -12.82
CA ASP A 45 -29.35 2.41 -11.86
C ASP A 45 -28.43 1.32 -12.45
N LEU A 46 -28.06 1.43 -13.73
CA LEU A 46 -27.09 0.56 -14.41
C LEU A 46 -25.67 1.15 -14.41
N LEU A 47 -25.56 2.45 -14.13
CA LEU A 47 -24.31 3.20 -14.16
C LEU A 47 -24.27 4.15 -12.96
N ARG A 48 -23.22 4.05 -12.16
CA ARG A 48 -22.93 4.97 -11.06
C ARG A 48 -21.88 5.98 -11.48
N ARG A 49 -22.06 7.24 -11.10
CA ARG A 49 -21.01 8.26 -11.23
C ARG A 49 -20.19 8.28 -9.93
N LEU A 50 -18.91 7.92 -10.03
CA LEU A 50 -18.00 7.88 -8.88
C LEU A 50 -17.34 9.24 -8.61
N ALA A 51 -17.02 9.96 -9.69
CA ALA A 51 -16.49 11.32 -9.62
C ALA A 51 -16.80 12.09 -10.92
N HIS A 52 -16.34 13.33 -11.05
CA HIS A 52 -16.46 14.03 -12.32
C HIS A 52 -15.78 13.26 -13.46
N GLY A 53 -16.57 12.81 -14.44
CA GLY A 53 -16.08 12.09 -15.61
C GLY A 53 -15.55 10.68 -15.33
N VAL A 54 -15.85 10.09 -14.17
CA VAL A 54 -15.51 8.70 -13.83
C VAL A 54 -16.77 7.98 -13.39
N TYR A 55 -16.99 6.79 -13.94
CA TYR A 55 -18.21 6.00 -13.73
C TYR A 55 -17.85 4.53 -13.53
N SER A 56 -18.77 3.76 -12.94
CA SER A 56 -18.72 2.31 -12.87
C SER A 56 -20.12 1.75 -13.12
N GLY A 57 -20.20 0.54 -13.65
CA GLY A 57 -21.44 -0.24 -13.64
C GLY A 57 -21.84 -0.60 -12.22
N THR A 58 -23.13 -0.77 -11.98
CA THR A 58 -23.69 -1.22 -10.70
C THR A 58 -23.68 -2.74 -10.53
N GLY A 59 -23.01 -3.46 -11.45
CA GLY A 59 -22.97 -4.91 -11.51
C GLY A 59 -24.21 -5.50 -12.19
N LEU A 60 -24.01 -6.45 -13.10
CA LEU A 60 -25.09 -7.38 -13.43
C LEU A 60 -25.25 -8.38 -12.28
N PRO A 61 -26.39 -9.05 -12.09
CA PRO A 61 -26.58 -10.06 -11.03
C PRO A 61 -25.50 -11.17 -11.01
N GLN A 62 -24.75 -11.35 -12.12
CA GLN A 62 -23.70 -12.34 -12.27
C GLN A 62 -22.26 -11.79 -12.10
N GLU A 63 -22.08 -10.47 -11.96
CA GLU A 63 -20.78 -9.89 -11.64
C GLU A 63 -20.84 -9.12 -10.32
N PRO A 64 -19.98 -9.44 -9.33
CA PRO A 64 -19.95 -8.71 -8.08
C PRO A 64 -19.61 -7.22 -8.33
N GLU A 65 -20.32 -6.32 -7.63
CA GLU A 65 -20.01 -4.90 -7.68
C GLU A 65 -18.56 -4.68 -7.25
N SER A 66 -17.78 -3.98 -8.08
CA SER A 66 -16.43 -3.57 -7.68
C SER A 66 -16.52 -2.59 -6.52
N ASP A 67 -15.65 -2.74 -5.53
CA ASP A 67 -15.50 -1.77 -4.45
C ASP A 67 -15.40 -0.34 -5.06
N PRO A 68 -16.27 0.61 -4.65
CA PRO A 68 -16.33 1.94 -5.28
C PRO A 68 -15.01 2.71 -5.26
N ILE A 69 -14.15 2.48 -4.26
CA ILE A 69 -12.82 3.08 -4.18
C ILE A 69 -11.90 2.49 -5.26
N SER A 70 -11.88 1.16 -5.36
CA SER A 70 -11.12 0.43 -6.38
C SER A 70 -11.55 0.86 -7.78
N ALA A 71 -12.85 0.89 -8.06
CA ALA A 71 -13.40 1.37 -9.32
C ALA A 71 -13.00 2.83 -9.57
N LEU A 72 -13.12 3.71 -8.58
CA LEU A 72 -12.73 5.11 -8.75
C LEU A 72 -11.24 5.24 -9.10
N LEU A 73 -10.36 4.47 -8.48
CA LEU A 73 -8.92 4.48 -8.75
C LEU A 73 -8.55 3.86 -10.09
N GLN A 74 -9.24 2.80 -10.52
CA GLN A 74 -9.17 2.28 -11.90
C GLN A 74 -9.46 3.44 -12.86
N GLY A 75 -10.62 4.09 -12.73
CA GLY A 75 -10.99 5.21 -13.60
C GLY A 75 -10.06 6.43 -13.50
N LEU A 76 -9.42 6.67 -12.35
CA LEU A 76 -8.45 7.76 -12.19
C LEU A 76 -7.10 7.47 -12.86
N THR A 77 -6.72 6.20 -12.98
CA THR A 77 -5.45 5.74 -13.57
C THR A 77 -5.58 5.19 -15.00
N GLU A 78 -6.78 4.84 -15.45
CA GLU A 78 -7.08 4.24 -16.75
C GLU A 78 -6.65 5.13 -17.93
N ALA A 79 -5.86 4.57 -18.87
CA ALA A 79 -5.29 5.30 -20.02
C ALA A 79 -4.61 6.63 -19.60
N THR A 80 -4.14 6.61 -18.35
CA THR A 80 -3.31 7.51 -17.57
C THR A 80 -1.81 7.40 -17.75
N PRO A 81 -1.03 8.49 -17.74
CA PRO A 81 0.30 8.40 -17.14
C PRO A 81 0.26 8.46 -15.60
N ARG A 82 -0.92 8.43 -14.96
CA ARG A 82 -1.07 8.53 -13.50
C ARG A 82 -0.91 7.17 -12.84
N VAL A 83 -0.31 7.18 -11.66
CA VAL A 83 -0.10 6.00 -10.83
C VAL A 83 -0.49 6.32 -9.39
N VAL A 84 -1.22 5.44 -8.72
CA VAL A 84 -1.48 5.51 -7.27
C VAL A 84 -0.16 5.38 -6.53
N SER A 85 0.10 6.30 -5.60
CA SER A 85 1.42 6.45 -4.97
C SER A 85 1.31 6.92 -3.52
N PHE A 86 2.45 7.07 -2.84
CA PHE A 86 2.55 7.54 -1.45
C PHE A 86 1.55 6.87 -0.48
N GLU A 87 0.84 7.64 0.34
CA GLU A 87 -0.05 7.14 1.38
C GLU A 87 -1.19 6.26 0.84
N THR A 88 -1.70 6.54 -0.37
CA THR A 88 -2.73 5.69 -0.98
C THR A 88 -2.17 4.33 -1.38
N ALA A 89 -1.02 4.29 -2.06
CA ALA A 89 -0.35 3.03 -2.38
C ALA A 89 0.08 2.26 -1.11
N ALA A 90 0.56 2.97 -0.09
CA ALA A 90 1.00 2.36 1.15
C ALA A 90 -0.14 1.65 1.89
N ARG A 91 -1.36 2.22 1.85
CA ARG A 91 -2.54 1.56 2.42
C ARG A 91 -3.01 0.36 1.59
N PHE A 92 -2.90 0.42 0.26
CA PHE A 92 -3.13 -0.76 -0.60
C PHE A 92 -2.21 -1.92 -0.24
N TRP A 93 -0.93 -1.64 -0.02
CA TRP A 93 0.05 -2.66 0.35
C TRP A 93 0.00 -3.06 1.82
N GLY A 94 -0.81 -2.40 2.65
CA GLY A 94 -0.79 -2.59 4.10
C GLY A 94 0.49 -2.12 4.79
N LEU A 95 1.32 -1.31 4.14
CA LEU A 95 2.54 -0.70 4.72
C LEU A 95 2.21 0.35 5.79
N VAL A 96 1.05 1.00 5.68
CA VAL A 96 0.56 1.99 6.64
C VAL A 96 -0.86 1.61 7.02
N PRO A 97 -1.23 1.65 8.31
CA PRO A 97 -2.58 1.30 8.73
C PRO A 97 -3.63 2.29 8.20
N GLY A 98 -4.86 1.81 8.14
CA GLY A 98 -6.03 2.59 7.77
C GLY A 98 -6.55 2.30 6.37
N GLU A 99 -7.77 2.74 6.11
CA GLU A 99 -8.48 2.49 4.88
C GLU A 99 -8.01 3.40 3.74
N VAL A 100 -8.09 2.87 2.51
CA VAL A 100 -7.85 3.63 1.30
C VAL A 100 -9.00 4.62 1.11
N ALA A 101 -8.78 5.89 1.46
CA ALA A 101 -9.79 6.94 1.40
C ALA A 101 -9.21 8.22 0.78
N PRO A 102 -10.08 9.11 0.23
CA PRO A 102 -9.63 10.40 -0.28
C PRO A 102 -9.10 11.33 0.84
N PRO A 103 -8.23 12.31 0.49
CA PRO A 103 -7.73 12.55 -0.86
C PRO A 103 -6.70 11.50 -1.30
N PHE A 104 -6.81 11.02 -2.55
CA PHE A 104 -5.94 9.99 -3.10
C PHE A 104 -4.63 10.58 -3.64
N HIS A 105 -3.51 9.96 -3.32
CA HIS A 105 -2.19 10.40 -3.74
C HIS A 105 -1.84 9.78 -5.10
N LEU A 106 -1.78 10.59 -6.14
CA LEU A 106 -1.47 10.16 -7.50
C LEU A 106 -0.19 10.84 -7.99
N SER A 107 0.75 10.06 -8.51
CA SER A 107 1.94 10.56 -9.18
C SER A 107 1.70 10.65 -10.68
N SER A 108 2.27 11.67 -11.32
CA SER A 108 2.23 11.87 -12.77
C SER A 108 3.57 12.44 -13.25
N PRO A 109 4.02 12.11 -14.47
CA PRO A 109 5.23 12.68 -15.06
C PRO A 109 5.19 14.21 -15.10
N ALA A 110 6.37 14.83 -15.01
CA ALA A 110 6.52 16.26 -15.20
C ALA A 110 6.10 16.67 -16.63
N GLY A 111 5.47 17.84 -16.77
CA GLY A 111 5.06 18.41 -18.07
C GLY A 111 3.59 18.22 -18.44
N GLY A 112 2.87 17.32 -17.76
CA GLY A 112 1.41 17.21 -17.91
C GLY A 112 0.63 18.29 -17.14
N PRO A 113 -0.64 18.56 -17.51
CA PRO A 113 -1.50 19.42 -16.72
C PRO A 113 -1.70 18.83 -15.32
N PRO A 114 -1.71 19.66 -14.26
CA PRO A 114 -1.94 19.17 -12.90
C PRO A 114 -3.31 18.48 -12.80
N VAL A 115 -3.41 17.46 -11.96
CA VAL A 115 -4.70 16.83 -11.65
C VAL A 115 -5.51 17.80 -10.79
N GLN A 116 -6.48 18.49 -11.41
CA GLN A 116 -7.39 19.39 -10.71
C GLN A 116 -8.63 18.63 -10.25
N ARG A 117 -8.52 18.00 -9.08
CA ARG A 117 -9.64 17.34 -8.39
C ARG A 117 -9.52 17.67 -6.89
N PRO A 118 -9.89 18.90 -6.48
CA PRO A 118 -9.78 19.33 -5.09
C PRO A 118 -10.52 18.37 -4.18
N GLU A 119 -9.99 18.17 -2.97
CA GLU A 119 -10.50 17.24 -1.93
C GLU A 119 -10.45 15.75 -2.29
N LEU A 120 -10.35 15.41 -3.57
CA LEU A 120 -10.33 14.03 -4.06
C LEU A 120 -8.91 13.52 -4.35
N VAL A 121 -8.02 14.38 -4.84
CA VAL A 121 -6.67 13.97 -5.28
C VAL A 121 -5.61 14.92 -4.77
N VAL A 122 -4.56 14.36 -4.16
CA VAL A 122 -3.25 15.00 -3.99
C VAL A 122 -2.36 14.57 -5.16
N GLY A 123 -2.05 15.51 -6.05
CA GLY A 123 -1.20 15.26 -7.21
C GLY A 123 0.28 15.47 -6.91
N HIS A 124 1.12 14.49 -7.27
CA HIS A 124 2.58 14.56 -7.18
C HIS A 124 3.20 14.55 -8.58
N ARG A 125 4.22 15.38 -8.81
CA ARG A 125 4.94 15.45 -10.09
C ARG A 125 6.21 14.61 -10.02
N ILE A 126 6.06 13.31 -10.20
CA ILE A 126 7.13 12.33 -10.14
C ILE A 126 6.94 11.36 -11.29
N THR A 127 7.98 11.19 -12.10
CA THR A 127 8.04 10.12 -13.09
C THR A 127 8.43 8.83 -12.38
N VAL A 128 7.50 7.89 -12.31
CA VAL A 128 7.74 6.53 -11.81
C VAL A 128 8.13 5.66 -13.00
N PRO A 129 9.33 5.03 -13.01
CA PRO A 129 9.68 4.09 -14.06
C PRO A 129 8.72 2.89 -14.10
N ASP A 130 8.37 2.41 -15.29
CA ASP A 130 7.35 1.36 -15.46
C ASP A 130 7.63 0.09 -14.65
N ARG A 131 8.90 -0.28 -14.46
CA ARG A 131 9.29 -1.44 -13.63
C ARG A 131 8.92 -1.32 -12.15
N PHE A 132 8.61 -0.12 -11.68
CA PHE A 132 8.12 0.14 -10.32
C PHE A 132 6.63 0.43 -10.29
N VAL A 133 5.90 0.15 -11.37
CA VAL A 133 4.44 0.21 -11.45
C VAL A 133 3.91 -1.21 -11.49
N VAL A 134 3.00 -1.51 -10.58
CA VAL A 134 2.30 -2.78 -10.47
C VAL A 134 0.85 -2.54 -10.88
N ASP A 135 0.29 -3.44 -11.69
CA ASP A 135 -1.15 -3.48 -11.93
C ASP A 135 -1.80 -4.33 -10.84
N LEU A 136 -2.69 -3.72 -10.08
CA LEU A 136 -3.47 -4.37 -9.03
C LEU A 136 -4.95 -4.26 -9.42
N HIS A 137 -5.47 -5.30 -10.06
CA HIS A 137 -6.85 -5.35 -10.54
C HIS A 137 -7.23 -4.13 -11.41
N GLY A 138 -6.39 -3.77 -12.39
CA GLY A 138 -6.61 -2.63 -13.29
C GLY A 138 -6.28 -1.27 -12.66
N ILE A 139 -5.77 -1.24 -11.43
CA ILE A 139 -5.25 -0.03 -10.79
C ILE A 139 -3.73 0.01 -10.97
N ARG A 140 -3.22 1.07 -11.58
CA ARG A 140 -1.77 1.31 -11.64
C ARG A 140 -1.30 1.84 -10.29
N VAL A 141 -0.49 1.07 -9.56
CA VAL A 141 0.02 1.43 -8.21
C VAL A 141 1.55 1.37 -8.21
N THR A 142 2.23 2.24 -7.46
CA THR A 142 3.67 2.11 -7.24
C THR A 142 3.96 0.80 -6.50
N SER A 143 5.00 0.07 -6.91
CA SER A 143 5.52 -1.10 -6.20
C SER A 143 5.77 -0.80 -4.71
N PRO A 144 5.78 -1.80 -3.82
CA PRO A 144 6.05 -1.57 -2.41
C PRO A 144 7.38 -0.87 -2.15
N ALA A 145 8.45 -1.23 -2.89
CA ALA A 145 9.76 -0.59 -2.78
C ALA A 145 9.74 0.90 -3.17
N TRP A 146 9.05 1.26 -4.26
CA TRP A 146 8.92 2.67 -4.65
C TRP A 146 7.99 3.45 -3.71
N THR A 147 6.94 2.81 -3.21
CA THR A 147 6.02 3.36 -2.21
C THR A 147 6.76 3.70 -0.92
N TRP A 148 7.59 2.78 -0.42
CA TRP A 148 8.46 3.00 0.74
C TRP A 148 9.40 4.20 0.53
N LEU A 149 10.03 4.30 -0.65
CA LEU A 149 10.90 5.42 -1.01
C LEU A 149 10.14 6.76 -1.00
N ASP A 150 8.96 6.82 -1.62
CA ASP A 150 8.13 8.02 -1.69
C ASP A 150 7.75 8.52 -0.28
N LEU A 151 7.31 7.61 0.60
CA LEU A 151 7.02 7.94 2.00
C LEU A 151 8.25 8.41 2.77
N SER A 152 9.40 7.75 2.56
CA SER A 152 10.66 8.07 3.22
C SER A 152 11.17 9.46 2.83
N LEU A 153 11.09 9.81 1.55
CA LEU A 153 11.46 11.14 1.04
C LEU A 153 10.52 12.22 1.57
N ARG A 154 9.22 11.95 1.63
CA ARG A 154 8.23 12.87 2.18
C ARG A 154 8.46 13.14 3.66
N ALA A 155 8.76 12.09 4.45
CA ALA A 155 9.13 12.24 5.87
C ALA A 155 10.40 13.09 6.05
N ALA A 156 11.39 12.92 5.16
CA ALA A 156 12.62 13.72 5.16
C ALA A 156 12.44 15.20 4.77
N ALA A 157 11.32 15.56 4.14
CA ALA A 157 11.04 16.91 3.68
C ALA A 157 10.14 17.73 4.62
N GLY A 158 9.43 17.08 5.55
CA GLY A 158 8.43 17.71 6.42
C GLY A 158 8.94 18.11 7.81
N ALA A 159 8.02 18.58 8.66
CA ALA A 159 8.30 19.02 10.04
C ALA A 159 8.91 17.92 10.94
N ALA A 160 8.79 16.65 10.56
CA ALA A 160 9.35 15.51 11.26
C ALA A 160 10.71 15.03 10.70
N ALA A 161 11.43 15.89 9.97
CA ALA A 161 12.71 15.54 9.34
C ALA A 161 13.75 14.97 10.34
N GLY A 162 13.70 15.40 11.61
CA GLY A 162 14.56 14.88 12.69
C GLY A 162 14.37 13.39 13.00
N ARG A 163 13.27 12.77 12.53
CA ARG A 163 12.99 11.33 12.66
C ARG A 163 12.83 10.65 11.30
N ALA A 164 13.38 11.24 10.23
CA ALA A 164 13.19 10.73 8.87
C ALA A 164 13.84 9.35 8.67
N VAL A 165 15.07 9.17 9.15
CA VAL A 165 15.79 7.89 9.05
C VAL A 165 15.03 6.81 9.81
N GLU A 166 14.68 7.06 11.07
CA GLU A 166 13.88 6.14 11.90
C GLU A 166 12.60 5.69 11.17
N ARG A 167 11.80 6.63 10.66
CA ARG A 167 10.54 6.31 9.97
C ARG A 167 10.77 5.49 8.70
N ALA A 168 11.83 5.79 7.96
CA ALA A 168 12.20 5.03 6.77
C ALA A 168 12.67 3.61 7.12
N VAL A 169 13.40 3.43 8.23
CA VAL A 169 13.77 2.10 8.75
C VAL A 169 12.52 1.31 9.12
N LEU A 170 11.60 1.89 9.88
CA LEU A 170 10.36 1.21 10.29
C LEU A 170 9.54 0.70 9.09
N LEU A 171 9.30 1.57 8.11
CA LEU A 171 8.56 1.19 6.91
C LEU A 171 9.34 0.19 6.05
N GLY A 172 10.66 0.27 6.05
CA GLY A 172 11.53 -0.64 5.30
C GLY A 172 11.53 -2.04 5.89
N ASP A 173 11.71 -2.14 7.22
CA ASP A 173 11.60 -3.38 7.98
C ASP A 173 10.25 -4.05 7.73
N GLN A 174 9.15 -3.29 7.83
CA GLN A 174 7.82 -3.80 7.53
C GLN A 174 7.67 -4.28 6.08
N ALA A 175 8.26 -3.57 5.11
CA ALA A 175 8.21 -3.97 3.70
C ALA A 175 8.95 -5.28 3.42
N VAL A 176 10.06 -5.53 4.12
CA VAL A 176 10.89 -6.73 3.93
C VAL A 176 10.57 -7.87 4.89
N ARG A 177 9.60 -7.67 5.78
CA ARG A 177 9.19 -8.67 6.77
C ARG A 177 8.47 -9.84 6.08
N PRO A 178 8.95 -11.09 6.23
CA PRO A 178 8.20 -12.25 5.79
C PRO A 178 6.96 -12.45 6.66
N PRO A 179 5.85 -12.97 6.10
CA PRO A 179 4.69 -13.31 6.91
C PRO A 179 5.00 -14.45 7.88
N ARG A 180 4.46 -14.33 9.10
CA ARG A 180 4.51 -15.32 10.18
C ARG A 180 3.39 -16.34 9.98
N ARG A 181 3.72 -17.48 9.36
CA ARG A 181 2.77 -18.55 9.03
C ARG A 181 2.11 -19.15 10.27
N GLU A 182 2.85 -19.21 11.37
CA GLU A 182 2.38 -19.63 12.70
C GLU A 182 1.25 -18.73 13.25
N PHE A 183 1.13 -17.49 12.76
CA PHE A 183 0.05 -16.56 13.09
C PHE A 183 -1.04 -16.51 12.00
N GLY A 184 -1.01 -17.43 11.04
CA GLY A 184 -1.99 -17.49 9.94
C GLY A 184 -1.75 -16.44 8.85
N GLU A 185 -0.60 -15.75 8.87
CA GLU A 185 -0.24 -14.81 7.82
C GLU A 185 0.14 -15.56 6.53
N THR A 186 -0.23 -15.00 5.38
CA THR A 186 -0.01 -15.61 4.07
C THR A 186 0.73 -14.65 3.13
N GLY A 187 1.16 -15.17 1.97
CA GLY A 187 1.90 -14.40 0.97
C GLY A 187 3.41 -14.42 1.18
N GLY A 188 4.08 -13.36 0.75
CA GLY A 188 5.52 -13.12 0.91
C GLY A 188 5.80 -11.70 1.39
N PRO A 189 7.07 -11.35 1.65
CA PRO A 189 7.43 -9.96 1.93
C PRO A 189 7.01 -9.06 0.77
N LEU A 190 6.63 -7.82 1.08
CA LEU A 190 6.17 -6.86 0.07
C LEU A 190 7.30 -6.42 -0.86
N ALA A 191 8.53 -6.40 -0.35
CA ALA A 191 9.74 -6.14 -1.11
C ALA A 191 10.93 -6.85 -0.47
N SER A 192 12.01 -7.00 -1.21
CA SER A 192 13.34 -7.35 -0.73
C SER A 192 14.16 -6.10 -0.42
N ILE A 193 15.21 -6.25 0.40
CA ILE A 193 16.17 -5.17 0.66
C ILE A 193 16.81 -4.68 -0.65
N ASP A 194 17.08 -5.58 -1.60
CA ASP A 194 17.69 -5.23 -2.87
C ASP A 194 16.75 -4.43 -3.77
N GLU A 195 15.44 -4.69 -3.75
CA GLU A 195 14.44 -3.85 -4.41
C GLU A 195 14.36 -2.45 -3.77
N LEU A 196 14.46 -2.33 -2.44
CA LEU A 196 14.54 -1.03 -1.76
C LEU A 196 15.80 -0.26 -2.20
N ARG A 197 16.96 -0.92 -2.25
CA ARG A 197 18.23 -0.34 -2.72
C ARG A 197 18.15 0.10 -4.17
N GLU A 198 17.55 -0.73 -5.03
CA GLU A 198 17.35 -0.44 -6.44
C GLU A 198 16.42 0.78 -6.62
N ALA A 199 15.32 0.88 -5.88
CA ALA A 199 14.46 2.06 -5.90
C ALA A 199 15.24 3.34 -5.53
N VAL A 200 16.06 3.30 -4.47
CA VAL A 200 16.92 4.43 -4.06
C VAL A 200 17.93 4.80 -5.13
N ARG A 201 18.58 3.80 -5.74
CA ARG A 201 19.55 4.01 -6.82
C ARG A 201 18.92 4.71 -8.01
N VAL A 202 17.76 4.23 -8.44
CA VAL A 202 17.05 4.70 -9.63
C VAL A 202 16.47 6.09 -9.45
N ARG A 203 15.98 6.41 -8.25
CA ARG A 203 15.50 7.75 -7.94
C ARG A 203 16.59 8.81 -8.06
N GLY A 204 17.85 8.42 -7.81
CA GLY A 204 18.98 9.31 -7.95
C GLY A 204 19.00 10.45 -6.93
N ARG A 205 19.56 11.60 -7.31
CA ARG A 205 19.74 12.73 -6.40
C ARG A 205 18.43 13.50 -6.24
N THR A 206 17.90 13.55 -5.02
CA THR A 206 16.76 14.39 -4.64
C THR A 206 16.86 14.82 -3.18
N LYS A 207 16.11 15.85 -2.79
CA LYS A 207 16.03 16.29 -1.39
C LYS A 207 15.61 15.13 -0.49
N GLY A 208 16.35 14.91 0.58
CA GLY A 208 16.05 13.85 1.56
C GLY A 208 16.67 12.48 1.24
N ILE A 209 17.23 12.26 0.04
CA ILE A 209 17.74 10.94 -0.36
C ILE A 209 18.87 10.42 0.54
N ARG A 210 19.66 11.32 1.17
CA ARG A 210 20.72 10.94 2.12
C ARG A 210 20.16 10.13 3.30
N HIS A 211 19.02 10.54 3.85
CA HIS A 211 18.39 9.87 4.98
C HIS A 211 17.82 8.52 4.55
N VAL A 212 17.34 8.40 3.30
CA VAL A 212 16.82 7.14 2.77
C VAL A 212 17.95 6.13 2.52
N ARG A 213 19.11 6.60 2.06
CA ARG A 213 20.32 5.77 1.90
C ARG A 213 20.86 5.26 3.22
N GLU A 214 20.83 6.10 4.25
CA GLU A 214 21.16 5.70 5.60
C GLU A 214 20.16 4.65 6.10
N ALA A 215 18.86 4.92 5.95
CA ALA A 215 17.81 4.01 6.40
C ALA A 215 17.90 2.62 5.73
N VAL A 216 18.11 2.54 4.42
CA VAL A 216 18.17 1.22 3.73
C VAL A 216 19.35 0.36 4.18
N ALA A 217 20.43 0.96 4.69
CA ALA A 217 21.54 0.20 5.29
C ALA A 217 21.16 -0.40 6.65
N LEU A 218 20.22 0.23 7.35
CA LEU A 218 19.72 -0.20 8.65
C LEU A 218 18.53 -1.14 8.55
N VAL A 219 17.78 -1.19 7.43
CA VAL A 219 16.65 -2.11 7.25
C VAL A 219 17.06 -3.58 7.42
N ARG A 220 16.23 -4.38 8.09
CA ARG A 220 16.43 -5.81 8.28
C ARG A 220 15.17 -6.64 8.14
N VAL A 221 15.39 -7.84 7.62
CA VAL A 221 14.39 -8.88 7.44
C VAL A 221 14.00 -9.45 8.79
N GLY A 222 12.71 -9.75 8.94
CA GLY A 222 12.19 -10.50 10.08
C GLY A 222 11.76 -9.66 11.27
N VAL A 223 11.93 -8.32 11.26
CA VAL A 223 11.49 -7.49 12.38
C VAL A 223 9.96 -7.45 12.43
N ASP A 224 9.36 -7.84 13.55
CA ASP A 224 7.92 -8.12 13.64
C ASP A 224 7.10 -6.97 14.19
N SER A 225 7.74 -5.96 14.77
CA SER A 225 7.01 -4.78 15.26
C SER A 225 7.74 -3.45 15.04
N PRO A 226 6.99 -2.34 14.92
CA PRO A 226 7.57 -1.01 14.89
C PRO A 226 8.43 -0.71 16.13
N GLN A 227 8.10 -1.27 17.29
CA GLN A 227 8.87 -1.07 18.52
C GLN A 227 10.26 -1.70 18.44
N GLU A 228 10.38 -2.90 17.86
CA GLU A 228 11.67 -3.55 17.60
C GLU A 228 12.52 -2.73 16.64
N SER A 229 11.97 -2.29 15.50
CA SER A 229 12.68 -1.42 14.55
C SER A 229 13.19 -0.14 15.22
N ARG A 230 12.37 0.49 16.07
CA ARG A 230 12.76 1.70 16.82
C ARG A 230 13.90 1.40 17.78
N LEU A 231 13.79 0.33 18.56
CA LEU A 231 14.84 -0.06 19.49
C LEU A 231 16.16 -0.29 18.75
N ARG A 232 16.12 -1.04 17.66
CA ARG A 232 17.28 -1.30 16.80
C ARG A 232 17.91 -0.01 16.27
N TYR A 233 17.08 0.93 15.80
CA TYR A 233 17.53 2.24 15.36
C TYR A 233 18.21 3.05 16.49
N PHE A 234 17.63 3.09 17.69
CA PHE A 234 18.24 3.81 18.81
C PHE A 234 19.51 3.13 19.34
N MET A 235 19.58 1.80 19.30
CA MET A 235 20.81 1.05 19.59
C MET A 235 21.91 1.43 18.61
N HIS A 236 21.60 1.50 17.31
CA HIS A 236 22.52 1.97 16.28
C HIS A 236 23.02 3.40 16.56
N LEU A 237 22.12 4.33 16.90
CA LEU A 237 22.50 5.70 17.28
C LEU A 237 23.39 5.76 18.54
N ALA A 238 23.19 4.84 19.47
CA ALA A 238 24.00 4.71 20.69
C ALA A 238 25.31 3.94 20.47
N ALA A 239 25.64 3.57 19.22
CA ALA A 239 26.78 2.74 18.86
C ALA A 239 26.84 1.40 19.63
N LEU A 240 25.67 0.86 19.99
CA LEU A 240 25.55 -0.48 20.56
C LEU A 240 25.65 -1.52 19.44
N PRO A 241 26.07 -2.76 19.77
CA PRO A 241 26.08 -3.85 18.81
C PRO A 241 24.69 -4.11 18.22
N GLU A 242 24.67 -4.36 16.91
CA GLU A 242 23.46 -4.67 16.17
C GLU A 242 22.88 -6.02 16.64
N PRO A 243 21.65 -6.05 17.15
CA PRO A 243 21.06 -7.29 17.61
C PRO A 243 20.67 -8.20 16.44
N LEU A 244 20.76 -9.51 16.65
CA LEU A 244 20.10 -10.49 15.81
C LEU A 244 18.59 -10.37 15.98
N VAL A 245 17.86 -10.45 14.87
CA VAL A 245 16.40 -10.38 14.82
C VAL A 245 15.83 -11.79 14.83
N ASN A 246 14.90 -12.07 15.75
CA ASN A 246 14.23 -13.37 15.89
C ASN A 246 15.17 -14.60 15.83
N PRO A 247 16.31 -14.61 16.55
CA PRO A 247 17.21 -15.75 16.50
C PRO A 247 16.61 -16.94 17.25
N VAL A 248 16.60 -18.12 16.64
CA VAL A 248 16.21 -19.34 17.33
C VAL A 248 17.33 -19.75 18.30
N ILE A 249 17.06 -19.63 19.60
CA ILE A 249 17.92 -20.15 20.67
C ILE A 249 17.61 -21.63 20.85
N ARG A 250 18.65 -22.46 20.76
CA ARG A 250 18.56 -23.91 20.90
C ARG A 250 19.02 -24.35 22.28
N GLY A 251 18.28 -25.28 22.88
CA GLY A 251 18.63 -25.87 24.17
C GLY A 251 19.77 -26.90 24.06
N PRO A 252 20.19 -27.52 25.18
CA PRO A 252 21.30 -28.48 25.21
C PRO A 252 21.14 -29.68 24.27
N SER A 253 19.91 -30.07 23.94
CA SER A 253 19.59 -31.14 23.00
C SER A 253 19.64 -30.71 21.51
N GLY A 254 19.92 -29.44 21.23
CA GLY A 254 19.87 -28.86 19.88
C GLY A 254 18.46 -28.48 19.40
N CYS A 255 17.42 -28.80 20.17
CA CYS A 255 16.04 -28.43 19.85
C CYS A 255 15.81 -26.91 20.04
N PRO A 256 14.97 -26.26 19.20
CA PRO A 256 14.50 -24.90 19.45
C PRO A 256 13.87 -24.78 20.83
N SER A 257 14.33 -23.82 21.62
CA SER A 257 13.86 -23.58 22.99
C SER A 257 13.12 -22.25 23.13
N PHE A 258 13.63 -21.21 22.47
CA PHE A 258 13.12 -19.85 22.60
C PHE A 258 13.52 -19.01 21.37
N GLU A 259 12.67 -18.09 20.96
CA GLU A 259 12.94 -17.13 19.89
C GLU A 259 12.60 -15.74 20.42
N PRO A 260 13.59 -14.99 20.97
CA PRO A 260 13.36 -13.62 21.40
C PRO A 260 13.20 -12.69 20.20
N ASP A 261 12.47 -11.58 20.37
CA ASP A 261 12.34 -10.56 19.33
C ASP A 261 13.72 -10.07 18.84
N LEU A 262 14.64 -9.81 19.78
CA LEU A 262 16.02 -9.39 19.51
C LEU A 262 17.00 -10.08 20.46
N ALA A 263 18.24 -10.36 20.01
CA ALA A 263 19.31 -10.83 20.90
C ALA A 263 20.68 -10.27 20.54
N ILE A 264 21.53 -10.10 21.55
CA ILE A 264 22.96 -9.78 21.40
C ILE A 264 23.77 -10.95 22.01
N PRO A 265 24.13 -11.98 21.22
CA PRO A 265 24.73 -13.20 21.73
C PRO A 265 26.04 -12.99 22.48
N GLU A 266 26.87 -12.05 22.03
CA GLU A 266 28.14 -11.67 22.66
C GLU A 266 27.98 -11.20 24.11
N PHE A 267 26.82 -10.62 24.45
CA PHE A 267 26.49 -10.23 25.83
C PHE A 267 25.51 -11.19 26.50
N ARG A 268 25.14 -12.29 25.84
CA ARG A 268 24.08 -13.22 26.31
C ARG A 268 22.78 -12.49 26.66
N LEU A 269 22.47 -11.44 25.90
CA LEU A 269 21.31 -10.60 26.13
C LEU A 269 20.20 -11.00 25.17
N ALA A 270 19.03 -11.33 25.70
CA ALA A 270 17.78 -11.47 24.95
C ALA A 270 16.85 -10.31 25.32
N ILE A 271 16.20 -9.71 24.32
CA ILE A 271 15.29 -8.60 24.47
C ILE A 271 13.93 -9.04 23.94
N GLN A 272 12.93 -9.02 24.81
CA GLN A 272 11.56 -9.39 24.48
C GLN A 272 10.62 -8.23 24.78
N ARG A 273 9.78 -7.88 23.82
CA ARG A 273 8.65 -7.00 24.04
C ARG A 273 7.54 -7.78 24.73
N ILE A 274 7.25 -7.40 25.97
CA ILE A 274 6.15 -8.02 26.73
C ILE A 274 4.83 -7.47 26.21
N GLN A 275 3.88 -8.34 25.90
CA GLN A 275 2.52 -7.93 25.57
C GLN A 275 1.80 -7.45 26.84
N ARG A 276 1.09 -6.31 26.74
CA ARG A 276 0.42 -5.66 27.88
C ARG A 276 -0.56 -6.59 28.62
N ALA A 277 -1.19 -7.52 27.90
CA ALA A 277 -2.09 -8.53 28.46
C ALA A 277 -1.37 -9.58 29.34
N LEU A 278 -0.11 -9.91 29.04
CA LEU A 278 0.69 -10.84 29.85
C LEU A 278 1.08 -10.23 31.20
N VAL A 279 1.43 -8.94 31.21
CA VAL A 279 1.68 -8.19 32.45
C VAL A 279 0.43 -8.13 33.33
N GLN A 280 -0.73 -7.87 32.71
CA GLN A 280 -2.03 -7.83 33.41
C GLN A 280 -2.44 -9.19 33.98
N ARG A 281 -2.00 -10.30 33.36
CA ARG A 281 -2.18 -11.67 33.84
C ARG A 281 -1.12 -12.12 34.85
N GLY A 282 -0.33 -11.19 35.38
CA GLY A 282 0.59 -11.46 36.48
C GLY A 282 1.96 -12.00 36.07
N TRP A 283 2.34 -11.92 34.79
CA TRP A 283 3.68 -12.32 34.35
C TRP A 283 4.78 -11.55 35.11
N ARG A 284 5.86 -12.26 35.49
CA ARG A 284 7.03 -11.73 36.20
C ARG A 284 8.32 -12.15 35.46
N PRO A 285 9.34 -11.27 35.37
CA PRO A 285 10.61 -11.57 34.71
C PRO A 285 11.30 -12.84 35.24
N ASP A 286 11.16 -13.12 36.55
CA ASP A 286 11.82 -14.24 37.25
C ASP A 286 11.33 -15.64 36.81
N SER A 287 10.32 -15.71 35.94
CA SER A 287 9.82 -16.96 35.36
C SER A 287 10.67 -17.49 34.20
N LEU A 288 11.58 -16.68 33.65
CA LEU A 288 12.57 -17.13 32.69
C LEU A 288 13.70 -17.83 33.46
N THR A 289 13.67 -19.15 33.46
CA THR A 289 14.74 -19.97 34.02
C THR A 289 16.05 -19.58 33.32
N THR A 290 17.01 -19.10 34.10
CA THR A 290 18.37 -18.87 33.60
C THR A 290 18.99 -20.23 33.30
N HIS A 291 18.88 -20.68 32.05
CA HIS A 291 19.71 -21.77 31.58
C HIS A 291 21.13 -21.22 31.42
N ARG A 292 21.95 -21.42 32.46
CA ARG A 292 23.39 -21.17 32.42
C ARG A 292 24.10 -22.16 31.50
#